data_AF-A0A7W0Y0X3-F1
#
_entry.id   AF-A0A7W0Y0X3-F1
#
_cell.length_a   1.000
_cell.length_b   1.000
_cell.length_c   1.000
_cell.angle_alpha   90.00
_cell.angle_beta   90.00
_cell.angle_gamma   90.00
#
_symmetry.space_group_name_H-M   'P 1'
#
loop_
_entity.id
_entity.type
_entity.pdbx_description
1 polymer ?
#
loop_
_entity_poly.entity_id
_entity_poly.type
_entity_poly.pdbx_seq_one_letter_code
_entity_poly.pdbx_strand_id
1 'polypeptide(L)'
;GAGPLARVFSAGLADAIANLEPREQRRVIEQRIARLERVRSLAKARIATYAADDRDLEARLVADARIVMCTLTNAYLSPLMVDQRFDVLIAEEAGMATLPTLFYAACLCRQRVIVVGDPRQLPPIVQSNDRVVRHAIGRNIFDVTVPDPYHSEVVAMLDVQYRMHPTIGTLVGGLFYGGRLGHGADRETTATIAARAPFPGLPIVVVDTQQRTTCERSAKGTSRINPASAEITAELALEAVRGGAASIAVITPYAAHAAEIRRLLAARRIADAVECSTIHRFQGRECDVVILDLVDAAPMRQSALLADAPNLLNVSISRARGKLIIVADVGYFEATAPGGIVAAMLRAVTA
;
A
#
# COMPACT_ATOMS: atom_id res chain seq x y z
N GLY A 1 24.15 4.89 38.10
CA GLY A 1 24.87 6.11 38.51
C GLY A 1 25.10 6.97 37.29
N ALA A 2 24.79 8.26 37.35
CA ALA A 2 24.93 9.14 36.19
C ALA A 2 26.39 9.18 35.71
N GLY A 3 26.63 8.92 34.42
CA GLY A 3 27.97 8.81 33.86
C GLY A 3 28.81 10.09 34.00
N PRO A 4 30.13 10.04 33.76
CA PRO A 4 31.04 11.18 33.93
C PRO A 4 30.61 12.47 33.21
N LEU A 5 29.85 12.35 32.12
CA LEU A 5 29.27 13.47 31.37
C LEU A 5 28.09 14.16 32.09
N ALA A 6 27.30 13.43 32.87
CA ALA A 6 26.16 14.00 33.60
C ALA A 6 26.62 14.91 34.76
N ARG A 7 27.80 14.66 35.32
CA ARG A 7 28.44 15.54 36.33
C ARG A 7 28.87 16.89 35.76
N VAL A 8 28.94 17.05 34.43
CA VAL A 8 29.32 18.31 33.78
C VAL A 8 28.22 19.38 33.91
N PHE A 9 26.95 18.96 34.07
CA PHE A 9 25.78 19.83 34.11
C PHE A 9 25.07 19.83 35.49
N SER A 10 25.77 19.46 36.56
CA SER A 10 25.16 19.44 37.90
C SER A 10 25.04 20.84 38.51
N ALA A 11 23.92 21.13 39.18
CA ALA A 11 23.65 22.41 39.85
C ALA A 11 24.80 22.86 40.78
N GLY A 12 25.30 21.98 41.65
CA GLY A 12 26.39 22.33 42.57
C GLY A 12 27.72 22.70 41.91
N LEU A 13 27.91 22.37 40.63
CA LEU A 13 29.09 22.79 39.86
C LEU A 13 28.90 24.17 39.22
N ALA A 14 27.66 24.51 38.85
CA ALA A 14 27.33 25.86 38.38
C ALA A 14 27.50 26.86 39.53
N ASP A 15 27.04 26.52 40.73
CA ASP A 15 27.20 27.35 41.94
C ASP A 15 28.68 27.55 42.30
N ALA A 16 29.48 26.49 42.22
CA ALA A 16 30.92 26.57 42.47
C ALA A 16 31.67 27.47 41.47
N ILE A 17 31.23 27.50 40.19
CA ILE A 17 31.80 28.40 39.19
C ILE A 17 31.33 29.84 39.43
N ALA A 18 30.04 30.04 39.74
CA ALA A 18 29.47 31.37 40.00
C ALA A 18 30.15 32.12 41.16
N ASN A 19 30.71 31.38 42.13
CA ASN A 19 31.44 31.94 43.27
C ASN A 19 32.92 32.29 42.98
N LEU A 20 33.43 32.07 41.76
CA LEU A 20 34.78 32.46 41.36
C LEU A 20 34.82 33.89 40.81
N GLU A 21 36.00 34.53 40.83
CA GLU A 21 36.24 35.80 40.14
C GLU A 21 35.97 35.67 38.62
N PRO A 22 35.42 36.70 37.93
CA PRO A 22 35.00 36.59 36.53
C PRO A 22 36.08 36.10 35.56
N ARG A 23 37.35 36.48 35.78
CA ARG A 23 38.48 35.99 34.98
C ARG A 23 38.69 34.48 35.13
N GLU A 24 38.52 33.99 36.34
CA GLU A 24 38.70 32.59 36.69
C GLU A 24 37.51 31.74 36.20
N GLN A 25 36.28 32.28 36.28
CA GLN A 25 35.10 31.70 35.64
C GLN A 25 35.32 31.47 34.16
N ARG A 26 35.75 32.52 33.44
CA ARG A 26 36.01 32.46 31.99
C ARG A 26 37.06 31.40 31.67
N ARG A 27 38.16 31.35 32.42
CA ARG A 27 39.24 30.36 32.25
C ARG A 27 38.72 28.93 32.39
N VAL A 28 37.93 28.66 33.43
CA VAL A 28 37.35 27.32 33.69
C VAL A 28 36.37 26.92 32.59
N ILE A 29 35.53 27.85 32.12
CA ILE A 29 34.57 27.61 31.04
C ILE A 29 35.29 27.32 29.71
N GLU A 30 36.27 28.14 29.33
CA GLU A 30 37.05 27.96 28.09
C GLU A 30 37.78 26.62 28.06
N GLN A 31 38.43 26.23 29.18
CA GLN A 31 39.09 24.92 29.29
C GLN A 31 38.10 23.75 29.13
N ARG A 32 36.88 23.90 29.64
CA ARG A 32 35.83 22.88 29.53
C ARG A 32 35.25 22.78 28.14
N ILE A 33 34.98 23.92 27.49
CA ILE A 33 34.58 23.95 26.07
C ILE A 33 35.63 23.22 25.24
N ALA A 34 36.92 23.55 25.40
CA ALA A 34 38.01 22.87 24.70
C ALA A 34 38.08 21.36 25.01
N ARG A 35 37.75 20.93 26.23
CA ARG A 35 37.65 19.50 26.57
C ARG A 35 36.47 18.82 25.87
N LEU A 36 35.29 19.44 25.87
CA LEU A 36 34.09 18.91 25.22
C LEU A 36 34.26 18.87 23.69
N GLU A 37 34.91 19.86 23.09
CA GLU A 37 35.24 19.87 21.67
C GLU A 37 36.19 18.73 21.28
N ARG A 38 37.19 18.43 22.12
CA ARG A 38 38.06 17.26 21.93
C ARG A 38 37.29 15.94 22.01
N VAL A 39 36.43 15.78 23.01
CA VAL A 39 35.56 14.58 23.12
C VAL A 39 34.65 14.46 21.90
N ARG A 40 34.04 15.55 21.45
CA ARG A 40 33.20 15.59 20.25
C ARG A 40 33.99 15.17 19.01
N SER A 41 35.22 15.66 18.85
CA SER A 41 36.10 15.31 17.73
C SER A 41 36.44 13.82 17.72
N LEU A 42 36.85 13.27 18.88
CA LEU A 42 37.15 11.84 19.02
C LEU A 42 35.92 10.95 18.78
N ALA A 43 34.75 11.36 19.29
CA ALA A 43 33.50 10.66 19.05
C ALA A 43 33.12 10.65 17.56
N LYS A 44 33.25 11.80 16.88
CA LYS A 44 33.02 11.90 15.42
C LYS A 44 33.97 11.01 14.63
N ALA A 45 35.27 11.01 14.97
CA ALA A 45 36.25 10.15 14.31
C ALA A 45 35.90 8.67 14.47
N ARG A 46 35.53 8.25 15.69
CA ARG A 46 35.17 6.86 15.99
C ARG A 46 33.87 6.43 15.30
N ILE A 47 32.87 7.30 15.22
CA ILE A 47 31.65 7.07 14.43
C ILE A 47 31.99 6.89 12.95
N ALA A 48 32.88 7.72 12.41
CA ALA A 48 33.28 7.62 11.01
C ALA A 48 34.02 6.30 10.72
N THR A 49 34.87 5.83 11.64
CA THR A 49 35.52 4.51 11.53
C THR A 49 34.49 3.39 11.53
N TYR A 50 33.58 3.34 12.50
CA TYR A 50 32.55 2.29 12.53
C TYR A 50 31.65 2.32 11.30
N ALA A 51 31.29 3.51 10.81
CA ALA A 51 30.51 3.63 9.57
C ALA A 51 31.30 3.21 8.31
N ALA A 52 32.63 3.22 8.34
CA ALA A 52 33.45 2.65 7.28
C ALA A 52 33.51 1.12 7.39
N ASP A 53 33.79 0.60 8.58
CA ASP A 53 33.84 -0.83 8.85
C ASP A 53 32.51 -1.53 8.51
N ASP A 54 31.38 -0.90 8.87
CA ASP A 54 30.04 -1.41 8.54
C ASP A 54 29.80 -1.43 7.03
N ARG A 55 30.20 -0.38 6.30
CA ARG A 55 30.08 -0.34 4.83
C ARG A 55 30.93 -1.40 4.15
N ASP A 56 32.14 -1.63 4.63
CA ASP A 56 33.03 -2.67 4.11
C ASP A 56 32.50 -4.07 4.41
N LEU A 57 31.83 -4.25 5.55
CA LEU A 57 31.13 -5.50 5.87
C LEU A 57 29.91 -5.69 4.96
N GLU A 58 29.07 -4.67 4.78
CA GLU A 58 27.91 -4.71 3.87
C GLU A 58 28.31 -5.04 2.44
N ALA A 59 29.36 -4.40 1.91
CA ALA A 59 29.85 -4.65 0.55
C ALA A 59 30.30 -6.10 0.36
N ARG A 60 31.00 -6.68 1.35
CA ARG A 60 31.40 -8.09 1.33
C ARG A 60 30.19 -9.02 1.39
N LEU A 61 29.24 -8.75 2.28
CA LEU A 61 28.02 -9.55 2.41
C LEU A 61 27.20 -9.55 1.12
N VAL A 62 27.07 -8.40 0.44
CA VAL A 62 26.38 -8.32 -0.84
C VAL A 62 27.13 -9.06 -1.95
N ALA A 63 28.46 -8.94 -2.01
CA ALA A 63 29.28 -9.62 -3.00
C ALA A 63 29.24 -11.16 -2.85
N ASP A 64 29.20 -11.65 -1.61
CA ASP A 64 29.16 -13.09 -1.32
C ASP A 64 27.73 -13.66 -1.36
N ALA A 65 26.70 -12.81 -1.41
CA ALA A 65 25.31 -13.23 -1.40
C ALA A 65 24.93 -13.93 -2.72
N ARG A 66 24.31 -15.11 -2.59
CA ARG A 66 23.72 -15.82 -3.74
C ARG A 66 22.45 -15.16 -4.26
N ILE A 67 21.71 -14.49 -3.39
CA ILE A 67 20.45 -13.81 -3.68
C ILE A 67 20.48 -12.46 -2.98
N VAL A 68 20.26 -11.38 -3.75
CA VAL A 68 20.13 -10.02 -3.23
C VAL A 68 18.71 -9.56 -3.54
N MET A 69 17.94 -9.27 -2.49
CA MET A 69 16.60 -8.69 -2.63
C MET A 69 16.66 -7.20 -2.33
N CYS A 70 16.17 -6.38 -3.25
CA CYS A 70 16.06 -4.94 -3.06
C CYS A 70 14.87 -4.39 -3.85
N THR A 71 14.41 -3.20 -3.49
CA THR A 71 13.46 -2.47 -4.33
C THR A 71 14.15 -1.98 -5.59
N LEU A 72 13.40 -1.76 -6.68
CA LEU A 72 13.95 -1.15 -7.90
C LEU A 72 14.60 0.21 -7.62
N THR A 73 14.06 0.96 -6.65
CA THR A 73 14.66 2.22 -6.18
C THR A 73 16.03 2.02 -5.56
N ASN A 74 16.19 1.02 -4.69
CA ASN A 74 17.48 0.72 -4.08
C ASN A 74 18.48 0.16 -5.08
N ALA A 75 18.02 -0.52 -6.14
CA ALA A 75 18.90 -1.04 -7.17
C ALA A 75 19.76 0.05 -7.83
N TYR A 76 19.25 1.27 -8.01
CA TYR A 76 20.01 2.37 -8.61
C TYR A 76 20.50 3.44 -7.61
N LEU A 77 19.93 3.53 -6.41
CA LEU A 77 20.38 4.48 -5.38
C LEU A 77 21.48 3.92 -4.48
N SER A 78 21.51 2.61 -4.25
CA SER A 78 22.44 2.01 -3.31
C SER A 78 23.85 1.93 -3.90
N PRO A 79 24.88 2.51 -3.24
CA PRO A 79 26.27 2.34 -3.66
C PRO A 79 26.70 0.87 -3.70
N LEU A 80 26.06 0.01 -2.89
CA LEU A 80 26.33 -1.42 -2.84
C LEU A 80 26.00 -2.15 -4.16
N MET A 81 25.18 -1.54 -5.03
CA MET A 81 24.69 -2.15 -6.27
C MET A 81 25.49 -1.76 -7.51
N VAL A 82 26.31 -0.70 -7.43
CA VAL A 82 26.98 -0.08 -8.60
C VAL A 82 27.86 -1.08 -9.35
N ASP A 83 28.67 -1.83 -8.61
CA ASP A 83 29.61 -2.82 -9.18
C ASP A 83 29.03 -4.24 -9.23
N GLN A 84 27.81 -4.43 -8.72
CA GLN A 84 27.17 -5.74 -8.68
C GLN A 84 26.60 -6.11 -10.04
N ARG A 85 26.69 -7.39 -10.37
CA ARG A 85 26.11 -7.96 -11.59
C ARG A 85 25.57 -9.34 -11.28
N PHE A 86 24.42 -9.64 -11.86
CA PHE A 86 23.66 -10.86 -11.59
C PHE A 86 23.46 -11.67 -12.87
N ASP A 87 23.39 -12.99 -12.75
CA ASP A 87 23.04 -13.84 -13.89
C ASP A 87 21.56 -13.73 -14.24
N VAL A 88 20.71 -13.61 -13.20
CA VAL A 88 19.24 -13.57 -13.33
C VAL A 88 18.68 -12.42 -12.51
N LEU A 89 17.75 -11.67 -13.11
CA LEU A 89 16.88 -10.71 -12.43
C LEU A 89 15.46 -11.25 -12.40
N ILE A 90 14.83 -11.25 -11.24
CA ILE A 90 13.38 -11.46 -11.08
C ILE A 90 12.79 -10.14 -10.60
N ALA A 91 11.95 -9.53 -11.44
CA ALA A 91 11.24 -8.30 -11.10
C ALA A 91 9.78 -8.63 -10.77
N GLU A 92 9.44 -8.63 -9.48
CA GLU A 92 8.07 -8.81 -8.98
C GLU A 92 7.29 -7.49 -9.02
N GLU A 93 5.96 -7.57 -9.14
CA GLU A 93 5.05 -6.42 -9.25
C GLU A 93 5.45 -5.43 -10.35
N ALA A 94 6.01 -5.94 -11.45
CA ALA A 94 6.56 -5.12 -12.53
C ALA A 94 5.51 -4.27 -13.28
N GLY A 95 4.22 -4.58 -13.09
CA GLY A 95 3.11 -3.72 -13.55
C GLY A 95 3.12 -2.33 -12.91
N MET A 96 3.68 -2.20 -11.70
CA MET A 96 3.80 -0.93 -10.97
C MET A 96 5.14 -0.22 -11.22
N ALA A 97 6.10 -0.88 -11.86
CA ALA A 97 7.42 -0.32 -12.12
C ALA A 97 7.40 0.66 -13.30
N THR A 98 8.06 1.80 -13.15
CA THR A 98 8.32 2.67 -14.30
C THR A 98 9.38 2.00 -15.19
N LEU A 99 9.18 2.10 -16.50
CA LEU A 99 10.09 1.50 -17.49
C LEU A 99 11.58 1.87 -17.26
N PRO A 100 11.95 3.13 -16.93
CA PRO A 100 13.36 3.47 -16.70
C PRO A 100 13.99 2.72 -15.52
N THR A 101 13.25 2.54 -14.43
CA THR A 101 13.75 1.83 -13.23
C THR A 101 13.93 0.34 -13.49
N LEU A 102 12.97 -0.27 -14.20
CA LEU A 102 13.05 -1.67 -14.62
C LEU A 102 14.18 -1.90 -15.63
N PHE A 103 14.37 -0.97 -16.57
CA PHE A 103 15.47 -1.00 -17.52
C PHE A 103 16.83 -0.93 -16.83
N TYR A 104 17.01 -0.02 -15.88
CA TYR A 104 18.26 0.05 -15.11
C TYR A 104 18.55 -1.27 -14.38
N ALA A 105 17.54 -1.83 -13.69
CA ALA A 105 17.70 -3.11 -13.00
C ALA A 105 18.07 -4.24 -13.98
N ALA A 106 17.45 -4.27 -15.17
CA ALA A 106 17.77 -5.22 -16.21
C ALA A 106 19.23 -5.10 -16.69
N CYS A 107 19.82 -3.91 -16.73
CA CYS A 107 21.23 -3.69 -17.06
C CYS A 107 22.22 -4.28 -16.04
N LEU A 108 21.76 -4.58 -14.82
CA LEU A 108 22.58 -5.30 -13.83
C LEU A 108 22.61 -6.81 -14.10
N CYS A 109 21.75 -7.31 -14.99
CA CYS A 109 21.61 -8.72 -15.32
C CYS A 109 22.37 -9.10 -16.61
N ARG A 110 23.03 -10.27 -16.62
CA ARG A 110 23.81 -10.75 -17.77
C ARG A 110 23.11 -11.77 -18.64
N GLN A 111 22.22 -12.60 -18.10
CA GLN A 111 21.68 -13.76 -18.82
C GLN A 111 20.16 -13.69 -19.00
N ARG A 112 19.40 -13.48 -17.92
CA ARG A 112 17.94 -13.61 -17.96
C ARG A 112 17.20 -12.64 -17.07
N VAL A 113 16.23 -11.94 -17.65
CA VAL A 113 15.27 -11.12 -16.90
C VAL A 113 13.91 -11.81 -16.91
N ILE A 114 13.37 -12.07 -15.72
CA ILE A 114 12.04 -12.63 -15.49
C ILE A 114 11.17 -11.53 -14.90
N VAL A 115 10.10 -11.19 -15.59
CA VAL A 115 9.18 -10.12 -15.20
C VAL A 115 7.88 -10.76 -14.73
N VAL A 116 7.52 -10.50 -13.48
CA VAL A 116 6.30 -11.01 -12.85
C VAL A 116 5.43 -9.82 -12.47
N GLY A 117 4.16 -9.88 -12.84
CA GLY A 117 3.21 -8.82 -12.55
C GLY A 117 1.90 -9.04 -13.28
N ASP A 118 0.97 -8.12 -13.07
CA ASP A 118 -0.38 -8.22 -13.63
C ASP A 118 -0.77 -6.92 -14.32
N PRO A 119 -0.97 -6.92 -15.66
CA PRO A 119 -1.36 -5.72 -16.42
C PRO A 119 -2.74 -5.18 -16.04
N ARG A 120 -3.58 -6.00 -15.37
CA ARG A 120 -4.92 -5.62 -14.91
C ARG A 120 -4.92 -5.08 -13.48
N GLN A 121 -3.78 -5.05 -12.79
CA GLN A 121 -3.61 -4.43 -11.47
C GLN A 121 -2.94 -3.04 -11.57
N LEU A 122 -2.47 -2.47 -10.46
CA LEU A 122 -2.06 -1.07 -10.41
C LEU A 122 -0.95 -0.74 -11.43
N PRO A 123 -1.11 0.32 -12.24
CA PRO A 123 -0.02 0.84 -13.07
C PRO A 123 0.96 1.69 -12.25
N PRO A 124 2.06 2.17 -12.85
CA PRO A 124 2.99 3.07 -12.18
C PRO A 124 2.32 4.38 -11.75
N ILE A 125 2.66 4.87 -10.56
CA ILE A 125 2.09 6.12 -10.04
C ILE A 125 2.80 7.32 -10.70
N VAL A 126 2.06 8.06 -11.52
CA VAL A 126 2.52 9.30 -12.16
C VAL A 126 1.77 10.50 -11.58
N GLN A 127 2.52 11.38 -10.90
CA GLN A 127 1.96 12.60 -10.28
C GLN A 127 1.67 13.71 -11.28
N SER A 128 2.33 13.70 -12.44
CA SER A 128 2.10 14.69 -13.49
C SER A 128 0.76 14.46 -14.19
N ASN A 129 0.05 15.55 -14.42
CA ASN A 129 -1.14 15.59 -15.28
C ASN A 129 -0.79 15.88 -16.74
N ASP A 130 0.49 16.14 -17.05
CA ASP A 130 0.94 16.35 -18.42
C ASP A 130 0.79 15.05 -19.24
N ARG A 131 0.14 15.17 -20.39
CA ARG A 131 -0.17 14.02 -21.26
C ARG A 131 1.09 13.33 -21.79
N VAL A 132 2.14 14.08 -22.12
CA VAL A 132 3.40 13.52 -22.64
C VAL A 132 4.10 12.75 -21.53
N VAL A 133 4.14 13.30 -20.32
CA VAL A 133 4.71 12.62 -19.16
C VAL A 133 3.95 11.32 -18.86
N ARG A 134 2.62 11.37 -18.80
CA ARG A 134 1.80 10.16 -18.56
C ARG A 134 2.01 9.09 -19.64
N HIS A 135 2.16 9.49 -20.90
CA HIS A 135 2.46 8.55 -21.98
C HIS A 135 3.87 7.95 -21.88
N ALA A 136 4.86 8.76 -21.48
CA ALA A 136 6.25 8.33 -21.41
C ALA A 136 6.54 7.40 -20.22
N ILE A 137 6.04 7.73 -19.02
CA ILE A 137 6.39 7.03 -17.76
C ILE A 137 5.21 6.32 -17.08
N GLY A 138 3.98 6.52 -17.56
CA GLY A 138 2.77 5.88 -17.00
C GLY A 138 2.43 4.54 -17.63
N ARG A 139 3.15 4.13 -18.69
CA ARG A 139 3.06 2.79 -19.26
C ARG A 139 3.90 1.81 -18.46
N ASN A 140 3.40 0.60 -18.31
CA ASN A 140 4.13 -0.49 -17.67
C ASN A 140 4.81 -1.39 -18.72
N ILE A 141 5.57 -2.38 -18.26
CA ILE A 141 6.30 -3.31 -19.11
C ILE A 141 5.41 -4.15 -20.02
N PHE A 142 4.21 -4.52 -19.56
CA PHE A 142 3.26 -5.32 -20.34
C PHE A 142 2.65 -4.50 -21.49
N ASP A 143 2.42 -3.20 -21.29
CA ASP A 143 1.89 -2.31 -22.33
C ASP A 143 2.86 -2.12 -23.52
N VAL A 144 4.16 -2.28 -23.29
CA VAL A 144 5.21 -2.03 -24.30
C VAL A 144 5.83 -3.30 -24.88
N THR A 145 5.70 -4.44 -24.21
CA THR A 145 6.31 -5.70 -24.66
C THR A 145 5.41 -6.49 -25.59
N VAL A 146 4.09 -6.54 -25.33
CA VAL A 146 3.16 -7.31 -26.15
C VAL A 146 1.80 -6.63 -26.33
N PRO A 147 1.33 -6.43 -27.57
CA PRO A 147 0.00 -5.87 -27.84
C PRO A 147 -1.14 -6.68 -27.23
N ASP A 148 -0.98 -8.00 -27.16
CA ASP A 148 -1.90 -8.91 -26.47
C ASP A 148 -1.10 -9.91 -25.61
N PRO A 149 -1.02 -9.71 -24.28
CA PRO A 149 -0.35 -10.61 -23.36
C PRO A 149 -0.90 -12.05 -23.40
N TYR A 150 -2.14 -12.24 -23.85
CA TYR A 150 -2.81 -13.55 -23.85
C TYR A 150 -2.49 -14.43 -25.06
N HIS A 151 -1.86 -13.88 -26.09
CA HIS A 151 -1.44 -14.60 -27.31
C HIS A 151 0.06 -14.46 -27.55
N SER A 152 0.84 -14.43 -26.48
CA SER A 152 2.28 -14.21 -26.50
C SER A 152 3.06 -15.48 -26.19
N GLU A 153 4.14 -15.74 -26.91
CA GLU A 153 5.11 -16.81 -26.57
C GLU A 153 6.04 -16.42 -25.40
N VAL A 154 6.08 -15.13 -25.05
CA VAL A 154 6.97 -14.59 -24.00
C VAL A 154 6.23 -14.20 -22.72
N VAL A 155 4.90 -14.24 -22.72
CA VAL A 155 4.06 -13.98 -21.54
C VAL A 155 3.21 -15.22 -21.26
N ALA A 156 3.37 -15.76 -20.05
CA ALA A 156 2.53 -16.85 -19.55
C ALA A 156 1.60 -16.33 -18.45
N MET A 157 0.30 -16.52 -18.63
CA MET A 157 -0.68 -16.28 -17.57
C MET A 157 -0.72 -17.49 -16.63
N LEU A 158 -0.56 -17.25 -15.33
CA LEU A 158 -0.92 -18.23 -14.32
C LEU A 158 -2.43 -18.14 -14.12
N ASP A 159 -3.17 -19.12 -14.61
CA ASP A 159 -4.62 -19.06 -14.77
C ASP A 159 -5.42 -19.70 -13.63
N VAL A 160 -4.75 -20.31 -12.64
CA VAL A 160 -5.41 -20.89 -11.45
C VAL A 160 -5.16 -20.01 -10.22
N GLN A 161 -6.23 -19.46 -9.65
CA GLN A 161 -6.18 -18.71 -8.39
C GLN A 161 -6.45 -19.60 -7.17
N TYR A 162 -5.76 -19.33 -6.06
CA TYR A 162 -5.87 -20.07 -4.79
C TYR A 162 -6.30 -19.21 -3.60
N ARG A 163 -6.62 -17.93 -3.82
CA ARG A 163 -6.89 -16.95 -2.75
C ARG A 163 -8.37 -16.84 -2.41
N MET A 164 -9.18 -16.66 -3.45
CA MET A 164 -10.55 -16.17 -3.38
C MET A 164 -11.54 -17.33 -3.38
N HIS A 165 -12.66 -17.16 -2.68
CA HIS A 165 -13.84 -17.99 -2.83
C HIS A 165 -14.23 -18.04 -4.32
N PRO A 166 -14.63 -19.21 -4.88
CA PRO A 166 -14.94 -19.35 -6.30
C PRO A 166 -15.88 -18.28 -6.86
N THR A 167 -16.92 -17.89 -6.11
CA THR A 167 -17.84 -16.80 -6.50
C THR A 167 -17.11 -15.46 -6.70
N ILE A 168 -16.23 -15.08 -5.77
CA ILE A 168 -15.41 -13.86 -5.87
C ILE A 168 -14.43 -13.98 -7.04
N GLY A 169 -13.76 -15.13 -7.15
CA GLY A 169 -12.83 -15.40 -8.24
C GLY A 169 -13.49 -15.37 -9.63
N THR A 170 -14.73 -15.85 -9.75
CA THR A 170 -15.51 -15.81 -10.99
C THR A 170 -15.88 -14.38 -11.35
N LEU A 171 -16.30 -13.56 -10.38
CA LEU A 171 -16.56 -12.13 -10.59
C LEU A 171 -15.31 -11.40 -11.11
N VAL A 172 -14.18 -11.58 -10.43
CA VAL A 172 -12.88 -10.99 -10.82
C VAL A 172 -12.45 -11.48 -12.21
N GLY A 173 -12.51 -12.79 -12.42
CA GLY A 173 -12.15 -13.44 -13.68
C GLY A 173 -12.97 -12.91 -14.86
N GLY A 174 -14.28 -12.78 -14.69
CA GLY A 174 -15.19 -12.25 -15.70
C GLY A 174 -14.94 -10.78 -16.01
N LEU A 175 -14.77 -9.93 -14.99
CA LEU A 175 -14.59 -8.49 -15.16
C LEU A 175 -13.24 -8.10 -15.75
N PHE A 176 -12.15 -8.77 -15.36
CA PHE A 176 -10.79 -8.29 -15.65
C PHE A 176 -9.95 -9.24 -16.51
N TYR A 177 -10.29 -10.53 -16.55
CA TYR A 177 -9.47 -11.57 -17.19
C TYR A 177 -10.22 -12.38 -18.26
N GLY A 178 -11.39 -11.89 -18.73
CA GLY A 178 -12.16 -12.55 -19.79
C GLY A 178 -12.61 -13.97 -19.44
N GLY A 179 -12.84 -14.25 -18.16
CA GLY A 179 -13.28 -15.56 -17.66
C GLY A 179 -12.18 -16.63 -17.61
N ARG A 180 -10.91 -16.29 -17.87
CA ARG A 180 -9.80 -17.26 -17.93
C ARG A 180 -9.28 -17.71 -16.56
N LEU A 181 -9.70 -17.04 -15.47
CA LEU A 181 -9.19 -17.31 -14.12
C LEU A 181 -9.94 -18.50 -13.48
N GLY A 182 -9.34 -19.69 -13.54
CA GLY A 182 -9.79 -20.91 -12.86
C GLY A 182 -9.53 -20.89 -11.36
N HIS A 183 -9.99 -21.91 -10.62
CA HIS A 183 -9.95 -21.95 -9.16
C HIS A 183 -9.32 -23.23 -8.63
N GLY A 184 -8.39 -23.09 -7.68
CA GLY A 184 -7.75 -24.19 -6.97
C GLY A 184 -8.67 -24.93 -5.99
N ALA A 185 -8.09 -25.92 -5.29
CA ALA A 185 -8.82 -26.89 -4.48
C ALA A 185 -9.19 -26.42 -3.06
N ASP A 186 -8.53 -25.42 -2.47
CA ASP A 186 -8.76 -24.96 -1.09
C ASP A 186 -10.05 -24.11 -0.97
N ARG A 187 -11.19 -24.81 -1.02
CA ARG A 187 -12.53 -24.21 -0.93
C ARG A 187 -13.08 -24.20 0.48
N GLU A 188 -12.58 -25.06 1.38
CA GLU A 188 -13.10 -25.20 2.74
C GLU A 188 -12.81 -23.96 3.59
N THR A 189 -11.58 -23.43 3.50
CA THR A 189 -11.18 -22.21 4.21
C THR A 189 -12.03 -21.02 3.78
N THR A 190 -12.19 -20.81 2.47
CA THR A 190 -12.94 -19.69 1.93
C THR A 190 -14.45 -19.81 2.18
N ALA A 191 -15.01 -21.02 2.14
CA ALA A 191 -16.40 -21.29 2.51
C ALA A 191 -16.66 -21.03 4.01
N THR A 192 -15.73 -21.41 4.89
CA THR A 192 -15.82 -21.13 6.33
C THR A 192 -15.85 -19.63 6.60
N ILE A 193 -15.03 -18.86 5.89
CA ILE A 193 -15.05 -17.39 5.98
C ILE A 193 -16.39 -16.83 5.46
N ALA A 194 -16.88 -17.32 4.31
CA ALA A 194 -18.17 -16.89 3.75
C ALA A 194 -19.36 -17.21 4.67
N ALA A 195 -19.27 -18.28 5.48
CA ALA A 195 -20.28 -18.67 6.45
C ALA A 195 -20.36 -17.74 7.68
N ARG A 196 -19.35 -16.89 7.93
CA ARG A 196 -19.38 -15.94 9.05
C ARG A 196 -20.23 -14.70 8.74
N ALA A 197 -20.58 -13.96 9.78
CA ALA A 197 -21.16 -12.64 9.62
C ALA A 197 -20.13 -11.65 9.03
N PRO A 198 -20.55 -10.58 8.33
CA PRO A 198 -21.93 -10.22 7.98
C PRO A 198 -22.50 -11.16 6.92
N PHE A 199 -23.83 -11.34 6.91
CA PHE A 199 -24.53 -12.15 5.89
C PHE A 199 -23.99 -13.59 5.75
N PRO A 200 -24.19 -14.46 6.76
CA PRO A 200 -23.71 -15.84 6.76
C PRO A 200 -24.08 -16.60 5.48
N GLY A 201 -23.09 -17.25 4.86
CA GLY A 201 -23.26 -18.08 3.67
C GLY A 201 -23.19 -17.34 2.33
N LEU A 202 -23.11 -16.01 2.35
CA LEU A 202 -22.98 -15.18 1.15
C LEU A 202 -21.51 -14.71 0.98
N PRO A 203 -20.78 -15.20 -0.05
CA PRO A 203 -19.40 -14.77 -0.31
C PRO A 203 -19.31 -13.37 -0.92
N ILE A 204 -20.36 -12.91 -1.59
CA ILE A 204 -20.46 -11.56 -2.14
C ILE A 204 -21.81 -10.96 -1.76
N VAL A 205 -21.81 -9.73 -1.27
CA VAL A 205 -23.03 -8.97 -0.96
C VAL A 205 -22.88 -7.54 -1.46
N VAL A 206 -23.93 -7.00 -2.09
CA VAL A 206 -24.07 -5.56 -2.33
C VAL A 206 -25.06 -5.00 -1.31
N VAL A 207 -24.61 -4.04 -0.51
CA VAL A 207 -25.44 -3.23 0.37
C VAL A 207 -25.79 -1.96 -0.39
N ASP A 208 -26.97 -1.98 -1.01
CA ASP A 208 -27.49 -0.83 -1.75
C ASP A 208 -28.03 0.22 -0.79
N THR A 209 -27.51 1.45 -0.91
CA THR A 209 -27.95 2.61 -0.14
C THR A 209 -29.23 3.25 -0.68
N GLN A 210 -29.71 2.82 -1.85
CA GLN A 210 -31.02 3.17 -2.43
C GLN A 210 -31.27 4.69 -2.52
N GLN A 211 -30.25 5.48 -2.87
CA GLN A 211 -30.34 6.95 -2.96
C GLN A 211 -30.69 7.64 -1.63
N ARG A 212 -30.52 6.95 -0.49
CA ARG A 212 -30.77 7.50 0.85
C ARG A 212 -29.52 8.06 1.51
N THR A 213 -28.38 8.01 0.83
CA THR A 213 -27.13 8.60 1.30
C THR A 213 -26.68 9.69 0.33
N THR A 214 -25.86 10.61 0.83
CA THR A 214 -25.40 11.74 0.05
C THR A 214 -23.89 11.84 0.12
N CYS A 215 -23.26 11.96 -1.04
CA CYS A 215 -21.84 12.24 -1.14
C CYS A 215 -21.61 13.75 -1.19
N GLU A 216 -20.64 14.23 -0.42
CA GLU A 216 -20.25 15.63 -0.36
C GLU A 216 -18.72 15.79 -0.40
N ARG A 217 -18.26 17.03 -0.64
CA ARG A 217 -16.83 17.34 -0.56
C ARG A 217 -16.43 17.50 0.91
N SER A 218 -15.28 16.95 1.28
CA SER A 218 -14.71 17.15 2.60
C SER A 218 -14.43 18.64 2.86
N ALA A 219 -14.61 19.10 4.10
CA ALA A 219 -14.32 20.48 4.50
C ALA A 219 -12.85 20.90 4.25
N LYS A 220 -11.92 19.93 4.17
CA LYS A 220 -10.49 20.16 3.91
C LYS A 220 -10.08 19.49 2.59
N GLY A 221 -10.17 20.24 1.50
CA GLY A 221 -9.64 19.84 0.19
C GLY A 221 -10.68 19.26 -0.77
N THR A 222 -10.22 18.50 -1.76
CA THR A 222 -11.04 18.00 -2.88
C THR A 222 -11.55 16.57 -2.68
N SER A 223 -11.24 15.94 -1.55
CA SER A 223 -11.69 14.58 -1.22
C SER A 223 -13.20 14.54 -0.98
N ARG A 224 -13.76 13.33 -0.98
CA ARG A 224 -15.20 13.10 -0.79
C ARG A 224 -15.47 12.32 0.48
N ILE A 225 -16.67 12.52 1.01
CA ILE A 225 -17.19 11.83 2.18
C ILE A 225 -18.68 11.55 1.98
N ASN A 226 -19.13 10.42 2.50
CA ASN A 226 -20.55 10.08 2.59
C ASN A 226 -20.83 9.59 4.02
N PRO A 227 -21.19 10.48 4.96
CA PRO A 227 -21.27 10.14 6.38
C PRO A 227 -22.17 8.95 6.69
N ALA A 228 -23.32 8.84 6.02
CA ALA A 228 -24.26 7.73 6.21
C ALA A 228 -23.68 6.40 5.69
N SER A 229 -23.02 6.40 4.52
CA SER A 229 -22.28 5.23 4.03
C SER A 229 -21.16 4.82 4.98
N ALA A 230 -20.44 5.78 5.56
CA ALA A 230 -19.38 5.52 6.53
C ALA A 230 -19.89 4.80 7.78
N GLU A 231 -21.07 5.18 8.29
CA GLU A 231 -21.72 4.50 9.42
C GLU A 231 -22.12 3.07 9.09
N ILE A 232 -22.76 2.85 7.94
CA ILE A 232 -23.12 1.51 7.44
C ILE A 232 -21.85 0.64 7.35
N THR A 233 -20.79 1.17 6.74
CA THR A 233 -19.51 0.48 6.61
C THR A 233 -18.88 0.13 7.97
N ALA A 234 -18.95 1.04 8.94
CA ALA A 234 -18.43 0.79 10.29
C ALA A 234 -19.28 -0.24 11.08
N GLU A 235 -20.59 -0.29 10.84
CA GLU A 235 -21.48 -1.31 11.42
C GLU A 235 -21.20 -2.71 10.83
N LEU A 236 -21.04 -2.81 9.51
CA LEU A 236 -20.66 -4.05 8.84
C LEU A 236 -19.30 -4.56 9.33
N ALA A 237 -18.33 -3.66 9.51
CA ALA A 237 -17.04 -4.01 10.07
C ALA A 237 -17.15 -4.53 11.51
N LEU A 238 -18.00 -3.89 12.34
CA LEU A 238 -18.27 -4.36 13.70
C LEU A 238 -18.94 -5.74 13.73
N GLU A 239 -19.88 -5.98 12.82
CA GLU A 239 -20.53 -7.28 12.68
C GLU A 239 -19.52 -8.36 12.23
N ALA A 240 -18.61 -8.05 11.31
CA ALA A 240 -17.53 -8.94 10.90
C ALA A 240 -16.60 -9.31 12.06
N VAL A 241 -16.20 -8.31 12.88
CA VAL A 241 -15.38 -8.52 14.09
C VAL A 241 -16.11 -9.44 15.07
N ARG A 242 -17.39 -9.16 15.35
CA ARG A 242 -18.21 -9.98 16.25
C ARG A 242 -18.47 -11.38 15.71
N GLY A 243 -18.53 -11.52 14.39
CA GLY A 243 -18.63 -12.79 13.68
C GLY A 243 -17.33 -13.62 13.67
N GLY A 244 -16.25 -13.11 14.26
CA GLY A 244 -14.98 -13.83 14.39
C GLY A 244 -14.15 -13.91 13.11
N ALA A 245 -14.30 -12.93 12.20
CA ALA A 245 -13.39 -12.82 11.06
C ALA A 245 -11.95 -12.56 11.53
N ALA A 246 -10.98 -13.32 11.01
CA ALA A 246 -9.59 -13.23 11.47
C ALA A 246 -8.86 -12.00 10.91
N SER A 247 -9.25 -11.54 9.73
CA SER A 247 -8.72 -10.32 9.10
C SER A 247 -9.81 -9.60 8.32
N ILE A 248 -9.91 -8.28 8.54
CA ILE A 248 -10.94 -7.42 7.95
C ILE A 248 -10.26 -6.19 7.37
N ALA A 249 -10.60 -5.89 6.12
CA ALA A 249 -10.19 -4.66 5.47
C ALA A 249 -11.40 -3.83 5.03
N VAL A 250 -11.34 -2.52 5.28
CA VAL A 250 -12.23 -1.54 4.70
C VAL A 250 -11.45 -0.74 3.66
N ILE A 251 -11.89 -0.82 2.40
CA ILE A 251 -11.25 -0.16 1.27
C ILE A 251 -12.21 0.90 0.73
N THR A 252 -11.69 2.10 0.50
CA THR A 252 -12.47 3.21 -0.07
C THR A 252 -11.60 4.11 -0.96
N PRO A 253 -12.11 4.71 -2.06
CA PRO A 253 -11.30 5.54 -2.94
C PRO A 253 -10.82 6.85 -2.31
N TYR A 254 -11.49 7.35 -1.25
CA TYR A 254 -11.24 8.70 -0.73
C TYR A 254 -10.58 8.72 0.65
N ALA A 255 -9.49 9.48 0.77
CA ALA A 255 -8.74 9.59 2.02
C ALA A 255 -9.54 10.23 3.17
N ALA A 256 -10.41 11.20 2.88
CA ALA A 256 -11.28 11.80 3.89
C ALA A 256 -12.33 10.80 4.39
N HIS A 257 -12.95 10.03 3.49
CA HIS A 257 -13.88 8.96 3.86
C HIS A 257 -13.20 7.86 4.69
N ALA A 258 -12.00 7.44 4.31
CA ALA A 258 -11.22 6.49 5.10
C ALA A 258 -10.89 7.03 6.52
N ALA A 259 -10.63 8.33 6.64
CA ALA A 259 -10.39 8.96 7.94
C ALA A 259 -11.66 8.96 8.81
N GLU A 260 -12.82 9.23 8.21
CA GLU A 260 -14.09 9.18 8.92
C GLU A 260 -14.42 7.75 9.38
N ILE A 261 -14.27 6.75 8.52
CA ILE A 261 -14.47 5.35 8.92
C ILE A 261 -13.51 4.98 10.06
N ARG A 262 -12.22 5.37 10.00
CA ARG A 262 -11.30 5.11 11.12
C ARG A 262 -11.77 5.76 12.43
N ARG A 263 -12.33 6.97 12.39
CA ARG A 263 -12.91 7.64 13.56
C ARG A 263 -14.07 6.80 14.13
N LEU A 264 -14.94 6.30 13.26
CA LEU A 264 -16.08 5.46 13.61
C LEU A 264 -15.68 4.08 14.16
N LEU A 265 -14.65 3.45 13.60
CA LEU A 265 -14.06 2.20 14.10
C LEU A 265 -13.43 2.39 15.48
N ALA A 266 -12.76 3.53 15.71
CA ALA A 266 -12.19 3.87 17.01
C ALA A 266 -13.29 4.10 18.08
N ALA A 267 -14.35 4.83 17.72
CA ALA A 267 -15.51 5.01 18.60
C ALA A 267 -16.18 3.68 18.99
N ARG A 268 -16.16 2.70 18.07
CA ARG A 268 -16.66 1.33 18.30
C ARG A 268 -15.64 0.39 18.96
N ARG A 269 -14.42 0.86 19.28
CA ARG A 269 -13.32 0.09 19.89
C ARG A 269 -12.87 -1.13 19.07
N ILE A 270 -12.86 -1.01 17.75
CA ILE A 270 -12.44 -2.07 16.81
C ILE A 270 -11.35 -1.61 15.83
N ALA A 271 -10.74 -0.45 16.05
CA ALA A 271 -9.72 0.10 15.16
C ALA A 271 -8.50 -0.82 14.97
N ASP A 272 -8.13 -1.58 15.99
CA ASP A 272 -6.99 -2.52 15.92
C ASP A 272 -7.32 -3.82 15.18
N ALA A 273 -8.62 -4.13 15.03
CA ALA A 273 -9.09 -5.35 14.37
C ALA A 273 -9.40 -5.16 12.88
N VAL A 274 -9.47 -3.90 12.40
CA VAL A 274 -9.92 -3.56 11.04
C VAL A 274 -8.92 -2.64 10.38
N GLU A 275 -8.31 -3.10 9.29
CA GLU A 275 -7.45 -2.26 8.47
C GLU A 275 -8.31 -1.37 7.57
N CYS A 276 -8.19 -0.03 7.70
CA CYS A 276 -8.97 0.91 6.88
C CYS A 276 -8.06 1.87 6.13
N SER A 277 -8.05 1.78 4.80
CA SER A 277 -7.17 2.59 3.94
C SER A 277 -7.78 2.89 2.57
N THR A 278 -7.08 3.73 1.81
CA THR A 278 -7.37 3.90 0.39
C THR A 278 -6.78 2.77 -0.44
N ILE A 279 -7.33 2.57 -1.64
CA ILE A 279 -6.93 1.50 -2.56
C ILE A 279 -5.41 1.50 -2.83
N HIS A 280 -4.80 2.67 -3.02
CA HIS A 280 -3.34 2.78 -3.29
C HIS A 280 -2.46 2.38 -2.09
N ARG A 281 -2.97 2.47 -0.86
CA ARG A 281 -2.21 2.12 0.34
C ARG A 281 -2.39 0.66 0.74
N PHE A 282 -3.45 0.01 0.25
CA PHE A 282 -3.75 -1.39 0.49
C PHE A 282 -3.03 -2.28 -0.53
N GLN A 283 -1.69 -2.26 -0.50
CA GLN A 283 -0.88 -3.04 -1.43
C GLN A 283 -0.37 -4.33 -0.76
N GLY A 284 -0.65 -5.47 -1.38
CA GLY A 284 0.02 -6.74 -1.07
C GLY A 284 -0.54 -7.58 0.08
N ARG A 285 -1.62 -7.17 0.76
CA ARG A 285 -2.24 -7.97 1.84
C ARG A 285 -3.62 -8.48 1.45
N GLU A 286 -3.90 -9.74 1.73
CA GLU A 286 -5.23 -10.34 1.59
C GLU A 286 -5.95 -10.33 2.95
N CYS A 287 -7.28 -10.29 2.92
CA CYS A 287 -8.11 -10.34 4.13
C CYS A 287 -9.26 -11.31 3.94
N ASP A 288 -9.66 -11.96 5.02
CA ASP A 288 -10.80 -12.88 5.03
C ASP A 288 -12.07 -12.17 4.56
N VAL A 289 -12.32 -10.97 5.12
CA VAL A 289 -13.44 -10.11 4.78
C VAL A 289 -12.94 -8.77 4.24
N VAL A 290 -13.43 -8.36 3.07
CA VAL A 290 -13.21 -7.01 2.53
C VAL A 290 -14.55 -6.30 2.41
N ILE A 291 -14.61 -5.07 2.94
CA ILE A 291 -15.72 -4.15 2.75
C ILE A 291 -15.24 -3.02 1.85
N LEU A 292 -15.77 -2.96 0.63
CA LEU A 292 -15.49 -1.93 -0.35
C LEU A 292 -16.60 -0.88 -0.32
N ASP A 293 -16.29 0.33 0.16
CA ASP A 293 -17.21 1.46 0.16
C ASP A 293 -16.90 2.39 -1.02
N LEU A 294 -17.83 2.48 -1.97
CA LEU A 294 -17.66 3.27 -3.20
C LEU A 294 -17.89 4.77 -3.01
N VAL A 295 -18.58 5.18 -1.93
CA VAL A 295 -18.82 6.57 -1.49
C VAL A 295 -19.65 7.45 -2.42
N ASP A 296 -19.38 7.42 -3.74
CA ASP A 296 -20.02 8.28 -4.73
C ASP A 296 -21.54 8.05 -4.76
N ALA A 297 -22.26 9.16 -4.60
CA ALA A 297 -23.72 9.24 -4.61
C ALA A 297 -24.12 10.67 -5.00
N ALA A 298 -25.41 10.91 -5.20
CA ALA A 298 -25.93 12.27 -5.41
C ALA A 298 -25.62 13.18 -4.20
N PRO A 299 -25.47 14.51 -4.39
CA PRO A 299 -25.52 15.25 -5.64
C PRO A 299 -24.19 15.30 -6.41
N MET A 300 -23.14 14.63 -5.95
CA MET A 300 -21.85 14.63 -6.66
C MET A 300 -21.91 13.79 -7.94
N ARG A 301 -21.25 14.24 -9.00
CA ARG A 301 -21.02 13.40 -10.20
C ARG A 301 -19.94 12.36 -9.92
N GLN A 302 -19.97 11.24 -10.64
CA GLN A 302 -19.00 10.16 -10.44
C GLN A 302 -17.58 10.70 -10.62
N SER A 303 -16.66 10.27 -9.75
CA SER A 303 -15.26 10.68 -9.90
C SER A 303 -14.52 9.88 -10.97
N ALA A 304 -13.48 10.49 -11.52
CA ALA A 304 -12.52 9.81 -12.38
C ALA A 304 -11.79 8.65 -11.67
N LEU A 305 -11.70 8.67 -10.33
CA LEU A 305 -11.06 7.59 -9.55
C LEU A 305 -11.84 6.28 -9.62
N LEU A 306 -13.15 6.33 -9.90
CA LEU A 306 -13.98 5.14 -10.10
C LEU A 306 -14.35 4.93 -11.57
N ALA A 307 -14.47 6.00 -12.35
CA ALA A 307 -14.82 5.91 -13.77
C ALA A 307 -13.67 5.34 -14.62
N ASP A 308 -12.43 5.79 -14.39
CA ASP A 308 -11.29 5.53 -15.29
C ASP A 308 -10.20 4.63 -14.65
N ALA A 309 -10.56 3.87 -13.60
CA ALA A 309 -9.58 3.08 -12.86
C ALA A 309 -10.03 1.63 -12.60
N PRO A 310 -10.27 0.82 -13.66
CA PRO A 310 -10.62 -0.59 -13.52
C PRO A 310 -9.58 -1.37 -12.70
N ASN A 311 -8.30 -1.01 -12.83
CA ASN A 311 -7.20 -1.60 -12.08
C ASN A 311 -7.35 -1.41 -10.55
N LEU A 312 -7.89 -0.27 -10.11
CA LEU A 312 -8.17 -0.02 -8.69
C LEU A 312 -9.28 -0.92 -8.18
N LEU A 313 -10.33 -1.10 -8.98
CA LEU A 313 -11.43 -1.96 -8.63
C LEU A 313 -10.99 -3.42 -8.54
N ASN A 314 -10.25 -3.90 -9.55
CA ASN A 314 -9.67 -5.24 -9.56
C ASN A 314 -8.85 -5.51 -8.28
N VAL A 315 -7.94 -4.59 -7.94
CA VAL A 315 -7.14 -4.71 -6.73
C VAL A 315 -7.98 -4.62 -5.46
N SER A 316 -9.07 -3.86 -5.44
CA SER A 316 -9.90 -3.77 -4.23
C SER A 316 -10.66 -5.07 -3.96
N ILE A 317 -11.30 -5.64 -4.99
CA ILE A 317 -12.16 -6.81 -4.81
C ILE A 317 -11.36 -8.13 -4.72
N SER A 318 -10.18 -8.21 -5.35
CA SER A 318 -9.31 -9.40 -5.34
C SER A 318 -8.53 -9.60 -4.02
N ARG A 319 -8.73 -8.71 -3.04
CA ARG A 319 -8.14 -8.81 -1.70
C ARG A 319 -8.97 -9.66 -0.75
N ALA A 320 -10.23 -9.91 -1.10
CA ALA A 320 -11.16 -10.72 -0.33
C ALA A 320 -10.86 -12.21 -0.51
N ARG A 321 -10.56 -12.93 0.57
CA ARG A 321 -10.41 -14.39 0.52
C ARG A 321 -11.76 -15.08 0.50
N GLY A 322 -12.61 -14.83 1.49
CA GLY A 322 -13.89 -15.55 1.61
C GLY A 322 -15.13 -14.70 1.48
N LYS A 323 -15.05 -13.41 1.82
CA LYS A 323 -16.22 -12.53 1.81
C LYS A 323 -15.90 -11.12 1.29
N LEU A 324 -16.66 -10.69 0.30
CA LEU A 324 -16.63 -9.35 -0.27
C LEU A 324 -17.98 -8.67 -0.03
N ILE A 325 -17.98 -7.52 0.64
CA ILE A 325 -19.17 -6.69 0.84
C ILE A 325 -18.95 -5.37 0.13
N ILE A 326 -19.86 -4.98 -0.75
CA ILE A 326 -19.77 -3.75 -1.53
C ILE A 326 -20.87 -2.81 -1.04
N VAL A 327 -20.49 -1.65 -0.51
CA VAL A 327 -21.43 -0.59 -0.14
C VAL A 327 -21.48 0.43 -1.27
N ALA A 328 -22.66 0.61 -1.87
CA ALA A 328 -22.84 1.41 -3.06
C ALA A 328 -24.26 2.01 -3.15
N ASP A 329 -24.42 3.07 -3.93
CA ASP A 329 -25.72 3.48 -4.45
C ASP A 329 -25.88 2.88 -5.86
N VAL A 330 -26.62 1.79 -5.97
CA VAL A 330 -26.71 1.04 -7.24
C VAL A 330 -27.39 1.90 -8.32
N GLY A 331 -28.52 2.51 -7.99
CA GLY A 331 -29.27 3.36 -8.92
C GLY A 331 -28.46 4.56 -9.40
N TYR A 332 -27.62 5.15 -8.54
CA TYR A 332 -26.70 6.21 -8.95
C TYR A 332 -25.68 5.75 -10.01
N PHE A 333 -25.00 4.61 -9.80
CA PHE A 333 -23.98 4.14 -10.74
C PHE A 333 -24.60 3.66 -12.07
N GLU A 334 -25.78 3.06 -12.03
CA GLU A 334 -26.53 2.70 -13.23
C GLU A 334 -26.99 3.91 -14.04
N ALA A 335 -27.42 4.99 -13.37
CA ALA A 335 -27.87 6.20 -14.04
C ALA A 335 -26.71 7.05 -14.58
N THR A 336 -25.58 7.11 -13.87
CA THR A 336 -24.48 8.03 -14.20
C THR A 336 -23.42 7.43 -15.13
N ALA A 337 -23.16 6.12 -15.06
CA ALA A 337 -22.23 5.43 -15.92
C ALA A 337 -22.63 3.96 -16.16
N PRO A 338 -23.75 3.70 -16.87
CA PRO A 338 -24.26 2.35 -17.08
C PRO A 338 -23.26 1.40 -17.76
N GLY A 339 -22.41 1.93 -18.65
CA GLY A 339 -21.34 1.17 -19.32
C GLY A 339 -20.03 1.09 -18.54
N GLY A 340 -19.93 1.73 -17.37
CA GLY A 340 -18.73 1.74 -16.55
C GLY A 340 -18.50 0.42 -15.82
N ILE A 341 -17.24 0.15 -15.46
CA ILE A 341 -16.84 -1.09 -14.79
C ILE A 341 -17.52 -1.29 -13.43
N VAL A 342 -17.79 -0.21 -12.69
CA VAL A 342 -18.52 -0.26 -11.42
C VAL A 342 -19.95 -0.75 -11.63
N ALA A 343 -20.68 -0.18 -12.60
CA ALA A 343 -22.04 -0.61 -12.90
C ALA A 343 -22.07 -2.05 -13.42
N ALA A 344 -21.08 -2.46 -14.23
CA ALA A 344 -20.94 -3.84 -14.67
C ALA A 344 -20.70 -4.81 -13.49
N MET A 345 -19.84 -4.43 -12.53
CA MET A 345 -19.61 -5.20 -11.31
C MET A 345 -20.90 -5.33 -10.48
N LEU A 346 -21.60 -4.23 -10.23
CA LEU A 346 -22.83 -4.24 -9.44
C LEU A 346 -23.89 -5.15 -10.10
N ARG A 347 -24.12 -5.03 -11.42
CA ARG A 347 -25.02 -5.92 -12.16
C ARG A 347 -24.60 -7.38 -12.12
N ALA A 348 -23.30 -7.67 -12.20
CA ALA A 348 -22.81 -9.06 -12.16
C ALA A 348 -23.04 -9.72 -10.80
N VAL A 349 -23.19 -8.93 -9.72
CA VAL A 349 -23.48 -9.44 -8.38
C VAL A 349 -24.99 -9.48 -8.08
N THR A 350 -25.78 -8.59 -8.69
CA THR A 350 -27.23 -8.50 -8.47
C THR A 350 -28.08 -9.31 -9.45
N ALA A 351 -27.50 -9.83 -10.53
CA ALA A 351 -28.15 -10.70 -11.52
C ALA A 351 -28.39 -12.12 -10.98
#